data_AF-A0A7X0MDH8-F1
#
_entry.id   AF-A0A7X0MDH8-F1
#
_cell.length_a   1.000
_cell.length_b   1.000
_cell.length_c   1.000
_cell.angle_alpha   90.00
_cell.angle_beta   90.00
_cell.angle_gamma   90.00
#
_symmetry.space_group_name_H-M   'P 1'
#
loop_
_entity.id
_entity.type
_entity.pdbx_description
1 polymer ?
#
loop_
_entity_poly.entity_id
_entity_poly.type
_entity_poly.pdbx_seq_one_letter_code
_entity_poly.pdbx_strand_id
1 'polypeptide(L)'
;MTQKHTRRASSHPWIDTVWQTVCLEDGVYKATPDGAWDLILGVSPDDDAVVFLTGQATEPVDVPYLAGEHSVVISFAAHVYLATEDKVRTGAEVRWLSVTGERFELDGTDLPLPTFEDAEDLVDQMIRAGLLKSDDLVARAFSDSPKAASQRSVQQHFKRTTGITQKDFQMIRRAQEAVRRLKRGEAPAGVAAELGYTDQSHMIKSIKTIMGHLPSNLELVHKL
;
A
#
# COMPACT_ATOMS: atom_id res chain seq x y z
N MET A 1 -16.04 17.15 1.65
CA MET A 1 -15.07 16.03 1.60
C MET A 1 -14.97 15.52 3.02
N THR A 2 -15.24 14.25 3.25
CA THR A 2 -15.27 13.64 4.60
C THR A 2 -13.87 13.40 5.16
N GLN A 3 -12.86 13.32 4.29
CA GLN A 3 -11.45 13.18 4.64
C GLN A 3 -10.59 14.08 3.73
N LYS A 4 -9.48 14.57 4.28
CA LYS A 4 -8.41 15.23 3.53
C LYS A 4 -7.21 14.30 3.45
N HIS A 5 -6.80 13.96 2.24
CA HIS A 5 -5.63 13.12 2.00
C HIS A 5 -4.51 13.92 1.35
N THR A 6 -3.31 13.75 1.87
CA THR A 6 -2.07 14.20 1.24
C THR A 6 -1.21 12.98 0.97
N ARG A 7 -0.65 12.90 -0.24
CA ARG A 7 0.26 11.81 -0.62
C ARG A 7 1.52 12.38 -1.22
N ARG A 8 2.63 11.67 -1.04
CA ARG A 8 3.88 11.97 -1.72
C ARG A 8 4.60 10.70 -2.13
N ALA A 9 5.26 10.77 -3.29
CA ALA A 9 6.27 9.79 -3.63
C ALA A 9 7.49 9.94 -2.71
N SER A 10 8.21 8.85 -2.50
CA SER A 10 9.50 8.86 -1.83
C SER A 10 10.61 8.60 -2.85
N SER A 11 11.78 9.21 -2.65
CA SER A 11 13.00 8.81 -3.37
C SER A 11 13.65 7.56 -2.78
N HIS A 12 13.21 7.12 -1.59
CA HIS A 12 13.73 5.94 -0.94
C HIS A 12 13.22 4.67 -1.64
N PRO A 13 14.10 3.77 -2.13
CA PRO A 13 13.69 2.64 -2.97
C PRO A 13 12.78 1.63 -2.27
N TRP A 14 12.73 1.64 -0.94
CA TRP A 14 11.94 0.68 -0.16
C TRP A 14 10.55 1.21 0.21
N ILE A 15 10.23 2.45 -0.16
CA ILE A 15 8.93 3.08 0.07
C ILE A 15 8.21 3.21 -1.28
N ASP A 16 7.00 2.67 -1.39
CA ASP A 16 6.14 2.90 -2.56
C ASP A 16 5.50 4.30 -2.48
N THR A 17 4.90 4.64 -1.35
CA THR A 17 4.24 5.94 -1.13
C THR A 17 4.09 6.23 0.37
N VAL A 18 4.09 7.52 0.73
CA VAL A 18 3.72 7.99 2.05
C VAL A 18 2.41 8.77 1.97
N TRP A 19 1.50 8.50 2.90
CA TRP A 19 0.20 9.16 2.99
C TRP A 19 0.01 9.79 4.36
N GLN A 20 -0.74 10.88 4.37
CA GLN A 20 -1.32 11.47 5.56
C GLN A 20 -2.81 11.70 5.32
N THR A 21 -3.62 11.37 6.32
CA THR A 21 -5.07 11.62 6.28
C THR A 21 -5.50 12.38 7.52
N VAL A 22 -6.47 13.29 7.35
CA VAL A 22 -7.25 13.89 8.44
C VAL A 22 -8.73 13.68 8.15
N CYS A 23 -9.45 13.11 9.10
CA CYS A 23 -10.88 12.83 9.03
C CYS A 23 -11.66 14.04 9.53
N LEU A 24 -12.54 14.59 8.68
CA LEU A 24 -13.31 15.81 9.00
C LEU A 24 -14.72 15.50 9.53
N GLU A 25 -15.23 14.33 9.19
CA GLU A 25 -16.54 13.81 9.58
C GLU A 25 -16.40 12.32 9.91
N ASP A 26 -17.38 11.74 10.61
CA ASP A 26 -17.43 10.28 10.81
C ASP A 26 -17.71 9.58 9.48
N GLY A 27 -17.17 8.38 9.31
CA GLY A 27 -17.46 7.63 8.09
C GLY A 27 -16.81 6.26 8.01
N VAL A 28 -16.85 5.71 6.81
CA VAL A 28 -16.24 4.43 6.47
C VAL A 28 -15.42 4.63 5.22
N TYR A 29 -14.13 4.34 5.34
CA TYR A 29 -13.17 4.35 4.24
C TYR A 29 -13.07 2.95 3.68
N LYS A 30 -13.10 2.78 2.35
CA LYS A 30 -12.82 1.47 1.75
C LYS A 30 -11.36 1.37 1.32
N ALA A 31 -10.57 0.64 2.11
CA ALA A 31 -9.21 0.26 1.77
C ALA A 31 -9.24 -0.75 0.62
N THR A 32 -8.55 -0.47 -0.47
CA THR A 32 -8.51 -1.33 -1.66
C THR A 32 -7.11 -1.90 -1.88
N PRO A 33 -6.97 -3.07 -2.52
CA PRO A 33 -5.68 -3.60 -2.92
C PRO A 33 -4.82 -2.58 -3.68
N ASP A 34 -3.60 -2.34 -3.21
CA ASP A 34 -2.69 -1.35 -3.77
C ASP A 34 -1.30 -1.90 -4.15
N GLY A 35 -1.07 -3.18 -3.87
CA GLY A 35 0.21 -3.81 -4.12
C GLY A 35 1.19 -3.66 -2.96
N ALA A 36 0.83 -3.00 -1.87
CA ALA A 36 1.72 -2.75 -0.75
C ALA A 36 1.25 -3.47 0.51
N TRP A 37 2.17 -3.57 1.46
CA TRP A 37 1.86 -3.74 2.87
C TRP A 37 2.30 -2.47 3.58
N ASP A 38 1.66 -2.13 4.71
CA ASP A 38 1.83 -0.82 5.31
C ASP A 38 2.28 -0.88 6.76
N LEU A 39 3.05 0.13 7.17
CA LEU A 39 3.14 0.59 8.55
C LEU A 39 2.22 1.80 8.73
N ILE A 40 1.30 1.72 9.68
CA ILE A 40 0.26 2.72 9.90
C ILE A 40 0.35 3.23 11.34
N LEU A 41 0.43 4.55 11.48
CA LEU A 41 0.06 5.27 12.68
C LEU A 41 -1.36 5.80 12.51
N GLY A 42 -2.24 5.44 13.43
CA GLY A 42 -3.51 6.11 13.64
C GLY A 42 -3.48 6.89 14.94
N VAL A 43 -4.05 8.08 14.95
CA VAL A 43 -4.17 8.91 16.14
C VAL A 43 -5.63 9.28 16.30
N SER A 44 -6.18 8.99 17.48
CA SER A 44 -7.56 9.29 17.83
C SER A 44 -7.79 10.80 18.00
N PRO A 45 -9.04 11.26 18.07
CA PRO A 45 -9.35 12.66 18.38
C PRO A 45 -8.87 13.09 19.78
N ASP A 46 -8.62 12.13 20.68
CA ASP A 46 -8.13 12.34 22.04
C ASP A 46 -6.59 12.20 22.14
N ASP A 47 -5.89 12.23 21.00
CA ASP A 47 -4.44 12.11 20.85
C ASP A 47 -3.85 10.73 21.25
N ASP A 48 -4.69 9.69 21.34
CA ASP A 48 -4.21 8.32 21.57
C ASP A 48 -3.65 7.73 20.27
N ALA A 49 -2.36 7.36 20.30
CA ALA A 49 -1.65 6.78 19.17
C ALA A 49 -1.71 5.25 19.17
N VAL A 50 -2.02 4.68 18.01
CA VAL A 50 -1.89 3.25 17.72
C VAL A 50 -1.01 3.05 16.50
N VAL A 51 -0.12 2.06 16.58
CA VAL A 51 0.73 1.66 15.44
C VAL A 51 0.45 0.21 15.10
N PHE A 52 0.30 -0.07 13.81
CA PHE A 52 0.07 -1.42 13.33
C PHE A 52 0.58 -1.63 11.91
N LEU A 53 0.80 -2.89 11.60
CA LEU A 53 1.21 -3.36 10.28
C LEU A 53 0.03 -4.05 9.60
N THR A 54 -0.20 -3.71 8.34
CA THR A 54 -1.15 -4.43 7.47
C THR A 54 -0.40 -5.41 6.58
N GLY A 55 -1.12 -6.42 6.09
CA GLY A 55 -0.65 -7.26 5.00
C GLY A 55 -0.96 -6.66 3.64
N GLN A 56 -0.57 -7.39 2.60
CA GLN A 56 -1.01 -7.06 1.25
C GLN A 56 -2.50 -7.33 1.09
N ALA A 57 -3.30 -6.26 0.98
CA ALA A 57 -4.73 -6.38 0.75
C ALA A 57 -5.00 -7.12 -0.56
N THR A 58 -5.82 -8.17 -0.49
CA THR A 58 -6.24 -8.98 -1.64
C THR A 58 -7.69 -8.71 -2.06
N GLU A 59 -8.44 -8.04 -1.20
CA GLU A 59 -9.81 -7.61 -1.43
C GLU A 59 -10.07 -6.29 -0.70
N PRO A 60 -11.14 -5.54 -1.06
CA PRO A 60 -11.50 -4.32 -0.36
C PRO A 60 -11.97 -4.57 1.08
N VAL A 61 -11.55 -3.70 2.01
CA VAL A 61 -11.90 -3.77 3.44
C VAL A 61 -12.51 -2.43 3.87
N ASP A 62 -13.60 -2.49 4.63
CA ASP A 62 -14.21 -1.31 5.25
C ASP A 62 -13.48 -0.95 6.54
N VAL A 63 -13.02 0.30 6.61
CA VAL A 63 -12.26 0.88 7.71
C VAL A 63 -13.09 2.03 8.28
N PRO A 64 -13.82 1.83 9.39
CA PRO A 64 -14.52 2.93 10.05
C PRO A 64 -13.50 3.93 10.59
N TYR A 65 -13.88 5.21 10.58
CA TYR A 65 -13.08 6.29 11.14
C TYR A 65 -13.98 7.35 11.77
N LEU A 66 -13.43 8.08 12.73
CA LEU A 66 -14.10 9.16 13.45
C LEU A 66 -13.59 10.54 12.99
N ALA A 67 -14.43 11.55 13.11
CA ALA A 67 -14.03 12.94 12.92
C ALA A 67 -12.91 13.31 13.92
N GLY A 68 -11.86 13.97 13.42
CA GLY A 68 -10.68 14.33 14.20
C GLY A 68 -9.55 13.29 14.16
N GLU A 69 -9.83 12.04 13.74
CA GLU A 69 -8.77 11.06 13.54
C GLU A 69 -7.81 11.51 12.44
N HIS A 70 -6.53 11.21 12.64
CA HIS A 70 -5.52 11.40 11.62
C HIS A 70 -4.59 10.20 11.56
N SER A 71 -3.98 10.00 10.40
CA SER A 71 -3.09 8.87 10.18
C SER A 71 -1.91 9.21 9.30
N VAL A 72 -0.82 8.49 9.52
CA VAL A 72 0.35 8.43 8.64
C VAL A 72 0.51 6.99 8.19
N VAL A 73 0.67 6.79 6.89
CA VAL A 73 0.83 5.46 6.28
C VAL A 73 2.11 5.43 5.46
N ILE A 74 2.99 4.49 5.77
CA ILE A 74 4.17 4.17 4.97
C ILE A 74 3.89 2.86 4.24
N SER A 75 3.66 2.96 2.94
CA SER A 75 3.47 1.80 2.06
C SER A 75 4.81 1.33 1.54
N PHE A 76 5.16 0.07 1.80
CA PHE A 76 6.46 -0.48 1.40
C PHE A 76 6.46 -0.95 -0.05
N ALA A 77 7.61 -0.83 -0.70
CA ALA A 77 7.80 -1.37 -2.04
C ALA A 77 7.66 -2.90 -2.05
N ALA A 78 7.13 -3.46 -3.13
CA ALA A 78 6.79 -4.89 -3.22
C ALA A 78 7.96 -5.87 -2.97
N HIS A 79 9.20 -5.41 -3.10
CA HIS A 79 10.38 -6.24 -2.85
C HIS A 79 10.81 -6.25 -1.38
N VAL A 80 10.19 -5.43 -0.52
CA VAL A 80 10.55 -5.24 0.87
C VAL A 80 9.66 -6.11 1.76
N TYR A 81 10.26 -6.74 2.76
CA TYR A 81 9.55 -7.59 3.72
C TYR A 81 10.18 -7.51 5.11
N LEU A 82 9.42 -7.87 6.14
CA LEU A 82 9.94 -7.96 7.52
C LEU A 82 10.81 -9.20 7.70
N ALA A 83 11.95 -9.00 8.35
CA ALA A 83 12.97 -10.03 8.53
C ALA A 83 12.54 -11.20 9.42
N THR A 84 11.59 -10.95 10.33
CA THR A 84 11.10 -11.86 11.38
C THR A 84 9.80 -12.56 10.99
N GLU A 85 9.22 -12.22 9.85
CA GLU A 85 7.93 -12.77 9.44
C GLU A 85 8.11 -13.98 8.52
N ASP A 86 7.80 -15.15 9.08
CA ASP A 86 7.89 -16.42 8.35
C ASP A 86 6.78 -16.60 7.31
N LYS A 87 5.68 -15.86 7.46
CA LYS A 87 4.52 -15.89 6.56
C LYS A 87 4.14 -14.45 6.17
N VAL A 88 3.98 -14.23 4.87
CA VAL A 88 3.45 -12.95 4.36
C VAL A 88 1.99 -12.78 4.79
N ARG A 89 1.69 -11.67 5.46
CA ARG A 89 0.30 -11.26 5.74
C ARG A 89 -0.39 -10.88 4.43
N THR A 90 -1.59 -11.40 4.23
CA THR A 90 -2.46 -11.05 3.10
C THR A 90 -3.88 -10.83 3.59
N GLY A 91 -4.67 -10.03 2.86
CA GLY A 91 -6.06 -9.75 3.23
C GLY A 91 -6.15 -8.80 4.43
N ALA A 92 -7.08 -9.06 5.35
CA ALA A 92 -7.37 -8.20 6.50
C ALA A 92 -6.52 -8.50 7.76
N GLU A 93 -5.44 -9.29 7.63
CA GLU A 93 -4.55 -9.59 8.75
C GLU A 93 -3.78 -8.32 9.19
N VAL A 94 -3.86 -8.00 10.49
CA VAL A 94 -3.20 -6.85 11.12
C VAL A 94 -2.32 -7.31 12.28
N ARG A 95 -1.12 -6.73 12.39
CA ARG A 95 -0.23 -6.89 13.55
C ARG A 95 -0.12 -5.56 14.29
N TRP A 96 -0.72 -5.50 15.49
CA TRP A 96 -0.62 -4.35 16.38
C TRP A 96 0.76 -4.29 17.04
N LEU A 97 1.31 -3.10 17.15
CA LEU A 97 2.60 -2.82 17.78
C LEU A 97 2.36 -2.03 19.07
N SER A 98 3.17 -2.32 20.09
CA SER A 98 3.07 -1.60 21.36
C SER A 98 3.60 -0.18 21.19
N VAL A 99 2.82 0.80 21.66
CA VAL A 99 3.18 2.22 21.67
C VAL A 99 3.47 2.65 23.11
N THR A 100 4.52 3.42 23.32
CA THR A 100 4.86 4.01 24.63
C THR A 100 5.40 5.42 24.42
N GLY A 101 4.58 6.42 24.77
CA GLY A 101 4.88 7.81 24.44
C GLY A 101 4.93 8.03 22.93
N GLU A 102 6.00 8.65 22.44
CA GLU A 102 6.21 8.96 21.02
C GLU A 102 7.01 7.86 20.29
N ARG A 103 6.94 6.62 20.77
CA ARG A 103 7.69 5.50 20.22
C ARG A 103 6.85 4.23 20.12
N PHE A 104 7.21 3.36 19.21
CA PHE A 104 6.63 2.03 19.07
C PHE A 104 7.71 0.95 19.03
N GLU A 105 7.36 -0.24 19.50
CA GLU A 105 8.25 -1.41 19.53
C GLU A 105 7.95 -2.35 18.35
N LEU A 106 9.01 -2.74 17.64
CA LEU A 106 8.97 -3.76 16.60
C LEU A 106 10.16 -4.73 16.72
N ASP A 107 9.86 -5.98 17.01
CA ASP A 107 10.80 -7.10 17.11
C ASP A 107 12.00 -6.82 18.03
N GLY A 108 11.73 -6.23 19.20
CA GLY A 108 12.70 -5.83 20.22
C GLY A 108 13.39 -4.49 19.95
N THR A 109 13.02 -3.78 18.89
CA THR A 109 13.59 -2.48 18.53
C THR A 109 12.59 -1.36 18.79
N ASP A 110 13.02 -0.34 19.53
CA ASP A 110 12.21 0.83 19.85
C ASP A 110 12.45 1.96 18.84
N LEU A 111 11.39 2.40 18.14
CA LEU A 111 11.44 3.30 16.98
C LEU A 111 10.53 4.53 17.19
N PRO A 112 10.85 5.70 16.62
CA PRO A 112 9.97 6.86 16.70
C PRO A 112 8.66 6.61 15.94
N LEU A 113 7.55 7.22 16.37
CA LEU A 113 6.30 7.18 15.60
C LEU A 113 6.51 7.73 14.17
N PRO A 114 5.90 7.11 13.13
CA PRO A 114 6.06 7.57 11.76
C PRO A 114 5.42 8.94 11.56
N THR A 115 6.14 9.86 10.93
CA THR A 115 5.63 11.15 10.48
C THR A 115 5.50 11.18 8.97
N PHE A 116 4.66 12.09 8.45
CA PHE A 116 4.53 12.24 7.00
C PHE A 116 5.83 12.79 6.38
N GLU A 117 6.59 13.58 7.12
CA GLU A 117 7.80 14.26 6.68
C GLU A 117 9.03 13.35 6.74
N ASP A 118 9.19 12.56 7.81
CA ASP A 118 10.44 11.85 8.14
C ASP A 118 10.31 10.32 7.98
N ALA A 119 9.34 9.87 7.17
CA ALA A 119 9.11 8.46 6.89
C ALA A 119 10.38 7.74 6.40
N GLU A 120 11.19 8.40 5.57
CA GLU A 120 12.46 7.87 5.07
C GLU A 120 13.46 7.57 6.19
N ASP A 121 13.59 8.48 7.16
CA ASP A 121 14.53 8.33 8.27
C ASP A 121 14.11 7.17 9.20
N LEU A 122 12.80 6.98 9.39
CA LEU A 122 12.28 5.82 10.11
C LEU A 122 12.59 4.52 9.37
N VAL A 123 12.34 4.46 8.06
CA VAL A 123 12.64 3.27 7.25
C VAL A 123 14.14 2.97 7.27
N ASP A 124 14.99 3.98 7.18
CA ASP A 124 16.43 3.86 7.32
C ASP A 124 16.85 3.25 8.67
N GLN A 125 16.20 3.67 9.77
CA GLN A 125 16.43 3.07 11.09
C GLN A 125 16.00 1.61 11.14
N MET A 126 14.84 1.27 10.56
CA MET A 126 14.36 -0.12 10.47
C MET A 126 15.32 -1.00 9.67
N ILE A 127 15.91 -0.48 8.59
CA ILE A 127 16.93 -1.18 7.79
C ILE A 127 18.19 -1.42 8.61
N ARG A 128 18.71 -0.39 9.29
CA ARG A 128 19.92 -0.50 10.12
C ARG A 128 19.74 -1.48 11.28
N ALA A 129 18.53 -1.55 11.84
CA ALA A 129 18.16 -2.52 12.87
C ALA A 129 17.95 -3.95 12.33
N GLY A 130 17.97 -4.14 11.00
CA GLY A 130 17.76 -5.45 10.37
C GLY A 130 16.31 -5.92 10.38
N LEU A 131 15.35 -5.03 10.65
CA LEU A 131 13.92 -5.33 10.68
C LEU A 131 13.36 -5.52 9.27
N LEU A 132 13.88 -4.78 8.29
CA LEU A 132 13.47 -4.85 6.90
C LEU A 132 14.54 -5.53 6.04
N LYS A 133 14.10 -6.35 5.09
CA LYS A 133 14.93 -6.97 4.06
C LYS A 133 14.34 -6.74 2.68
N SER A 134 15.14 -6.99 1.64
CA SER A 134 14.75 -6.88 0.24
C SER A 134 14.98 -8.19 -0.51
N ASP A 135 14.09 -8.51 -1.46
CA ASP A 135 14.30 -9.56 -2.45
C ASP A 135 14.74 -8.94 -3.79
N ASP A 136 16.02 -9.09 -4.12
CA ASP A 136 16.65 -8.55 -5.32
C ASP A 136 15.96 -8.96 -6.63
N LEU A 137 15.39 -10.18 -6.70
CA LEU A 137 14.71 -10.64 -7.90
C LEU A 137 13.38 -9.92 -8.08
N VAL A 138 12.67 -9.67 -6.98
CA VAL A 138 11.42 -8.90 -6.99
C VAL A 138 11.71 -7.42 -7.27
N ALA A 139 12.76 -6.84 -6.68
CA ALA A 139 13.16 -5.45 -6.93
C ALA A 139 13.44 -5.21 -8.43
N ARG A 140 14.10 -6.18 -9.08
CA ARG A 140 14.42 -6.12 -10.52
C ARG A 140 13.27 -6.49 -11.44
N ALA A 141 12.20 -7.13 -10.93
CA ALA A 141 11.01 -7.39 -11.74
C ALA A 141 10.33 -6.10 -12.22
N PHE A 142 10.68 -4.96 -11.61
CA PHE A 142 10.20 -3.63 -11.95
C PHE A 142 11.25 -2.77 -12.66
N SER A 143 12.45 -3.30 -12.98
CA SER A 143 13.49 -2.55 -13.68
C SER A 143 13.54 -2.88 -15.18
N ASP A 144 14.06 -1.95 -15.98
CA ASP A 144 14.18 -2.07 -17.44
C ASP A 144 15.17 -3.15 -17.91
N SER A 145 15.83 -3.86 -16.99
CA SER A 145 16.87 -4.86 -17.30
C SER A 145 16.76 -6.09 -16.40
N PRO A 146 15.78 -6.98 -16.63
CA PRO A 146 15.71 -8.25 -15.95
C PRO A 146 16.90 -9.14 -16.36
N LYS A 147 17.79 -9.47 -15.41
CA LYS A 147 18.82 -10.51 -15.60
C LYS A 147 18.18 -11.88 -15.87
N ALA A 148 18.99 -12.83 -16.34
CA ALA A 148 18.64 -14.22 -16.63
C ALA A 148 18.18 -15.01 -15.38
N ALA A 149 17.03 -14.69 -14.81
CA ALA A 149 16.26 -15.58 -13.96
C ALA A 149 15.14 -16.20 -14.80
N SER A 150 14.84 -17.49 -14.59
CA SER A 150 13.69 -18.09 -15.25
C SER A 150 12.39 -17.44 -14.75
N GLN A 151 11.37 -17.38 -15.60
CA GLN A 151 10.05 -16.86 -15.21
C GLN A 151 9.51 -17.59 -13.95
N ARG A 152 9.79 -18.89 -13.82
CA ARG A 152 9.41 -19.67 -12.64
C ARG A 152 10.08 -19.17 -11.37
N SER A 153 11.38 -18.85 -11.42
CA SER A 153 12.11 -18.32 -10.27
C SER A 153 11.55 -16.97 -9.83
N VAL A 154 11.26 -16.09 -10.80
CA VAL A 154 10.65 -14.77 -10.52
C VAL A 154 9.29 -14.95 -9.87
N GLN A 155 8.41 -15.78 -10.43
CA GLN A 155 7.08 -16.02 -9.86
C GLN A 155 7.14 -16.59 -8.45
N GLN A 156 8.06 -17.52 -8.18
CA GLN A 156 8.23 -18.12 -6.86
C GLN A 156 8.72 -17.10 -5.83
N HIS A 157 9.75 -16.32 -6.17
CA HIS A 157 10.25 -15.26 -5.29
C HIS A 157 9.18 -14.21 -5.03
N PHE A 158 8.50 -13.75 -6.09
CA PHE A 158 7.43 -12.77 -5.98
C PHE A 158 6.34 -13.25 -5.01
N LYS A 159 5.82 -14.47 -5.20
CA LYS A 159 4.80 -15.02 -4.31
C LYS A 159 5.30 -15.21 -2.87
N ARG A 160 6.57 -15.57 -2.67
CA ARG A 160 7.15 -15.70 -1.34
C ARG A 160 7.30 -14.34 -0.64
N THR A 161 7.64 -13.29 -1.38
CA THR A 161 7.86 -11.95 -0.83
C THR A 161 6.55 -11.19 -0.62
N THR A 162 5.60 -11.29 -1.55
CA THR A 162 4.38 -10.48 -1.57
C THR A 162 3.11 -11.28 -1.23
N GLY A 163 3.19 -12.61 -1.12
CA GLY A 163 2.04 -13.47 -0.88
C GLY A 163 1.14 -13.68 -2.11
N ILE A 164 1.20 -12.80 -3.12
CA ILE A 164 0.42 -12.87 -4.36
C ILE A 164 1.29 -13.12 -5.59
N THR A 165 0.68 -13.49 -6.72
CA THR A 165 1.44 -13.69 -7.96
C THR A 165 1.86 -12.36 -8.58
N GLN A 166 2.95 -12.36 -9.35
CA GLN A 166 3.38 -11.18 -10.14
C GLN A 166 2.26 -10.69 -11.07
N LYS A 167 1.47 -11.62 -11.63
CA LYS A 167 0.35 -11.29 -12.51
C LYS A 167 -0.75 -10.54 -11.75
N ASP A 168 -1.13 -11.02 -10.57
CA ASP A 168 -2.16 -10.39 -9.75
C ASP A 168 -1.69 -9.01 -9.29
N PHE A 169 -0.42 -8.88 -8.90
CA PHE A 169 0.19 -7.60 -8.57
C PHE A 169 0.12 -6.60 -9.72
N GLN A 170 0.51 -7.01 -10.94
CA GLN A 170 0.43 -6.17 -12.13
C GLN A 170 -1.02 -5.76 -12.43
N MET A 171 -1.97 -6.67 -12.23
CA MET A 171 -3.39 -6.38 -12.39
C MET A 171 -3.86 -5.30 -11.39
N ILE A 172 -3.44 -5.40 -10.12
CA ILE A 172 -3.72 -4.41 -9.07
C ILE A 172 -3.15 -3.04 -9.45
N ARG A 173 -1.85 -2.94 -9.73
CA ARG A 173 -1.21 -1.66 -10.08
C ARG A 173 -1.81 -1.03 -11.33
N ARG A 174 -2.14 -1.85 -12.33
CA ARG A 174 -2.80 -1.38 -13.56
C ARG A 174 -4.22 -0.87 -13.29
N ALA A 175 -4.97 -1.52 -12.39
CA ALA A 175 -6.30 -1.05 -12.01
C ALA A 175 -6.21 0.27 -11.22
N GLN A 176 -5.27 0.41 -10.29
CA GLN A 176 -5.04 1.68 -9.59
C GLN A 176 -4.70 2.81 -10.55
N GLU A 177 -3.79 2.57 -11.49
CA GLU A 177 -3.42 3.59 -12.47
C GLU A 177 -4.60 3.98 -13.36
N ALA A 178 -5.41 3.00 -13.79
CA ALA A 178 -6.64 3.29 -14.54
C ALA A 178 -7.57 4.20 -13.73
N VAL A 179 -7.77 3.90 -12.44
CA VAL A 179 -8.59 4.71 -11.55
C VAL A 179 -8.03 6.13 -11.40
N ARG A 180 -6.71 6.30 -11.17
CA ARG A 180 -6.08 7.62 -11.08
C ARG A 180 -6.31 8.45 -12.35
N ARG A 181 -6.10 7.85 -13.51
CA ARG A 181 -6.29 8.50 -14.82
C ARG A 181 -7.75 8.93 -15.05
N LEU A 182 -8.69 8.04 -14.74
CA LEU A 182 -10.12 8.35 -14.81
C LEU A 182 -10.52 9.49 -13.86
N LYS A 183 -9.97 9.52 -12.64
CA LYS A 183 -10.21 10.64 -11.70
C LYS A 183 -9.67 11.98 -12.20
N ARG A 184 -8.61 11.97 -13.02
CA ARG A 184 -8.10 13.18 -13.71
C ARG A 184 -8.96 13.59 -14.91
N GLY A 185 -10.02 12.86 -15.23
CA GLY A 185 -10.92 13.15 -16.35
C GLY A 185 -10.45 12.62 -17.70
N GLU A 186 -9.47 11.72 -17.74
CA GLU A 186 -9.02 11.10 -18.99
C GLU A 186 -10.11 10.21 -19.61
N ALA A 187 -10.15 10.15 -20.95
CA ALA A 187 -11.19 9.41 -21.68
C ALA A 187 -11.05 7.88 -21.44
N PRO A 188 -12.11 7.18 -20.99
CA PRO A 188 -12.01 5.77 -20.59
C PRO A 188 -11.47 4.81 -21.65
N ALA A 189 -11.81 5.00 -22.92
CA ALA A 189 -11.31 4.18 -24.02
C ALA A 189 -9.80 4.37 -24.25
N GLY A 190 -9.30 5.61 -24.12
CA GLY A 190 -7.88 5.92 -24.23
C GLY A 190 -7.08 5.31 -23.07
N VAL A 191 -7.56 5.48 -21.84
CA VAL A 191 -6.96 4.87 -20.65
C VAL A 191 -6.89 3.35 -20.79
N ALA A 192 -7.96 2.71 -21.29
CA ALA A 192 -7.99 1.27 -21.51
C ALA A 192 -6.89 0.82 -22.49
N ALA A 193 -6.78 1.49 -23.64
CA ALA A 193 -5.79 1.16 -24.66
C ALA A 193 -4.35 1.36 -24.16
N GLU A 194 -4.06 2.51 -23.52
CA GLU A 194 -2.72 2.84 -23.03
C GLU A 194 -2.23 1.92 -21.91
N LEU A 195 -3.14 1.45 -21.06
CA LEU A 195 -2.81 0.51 -19.98
C LEU A 195 -2.84 -0.95 -20.45
N GLY A 196 -3.11 -1.22 -21.72
CA GLY A 196 -3.10 -2.58 -22.28
C GLY A 196 -4.29 -3.44 -21.86
N TYR A 197 -5.45 -2.81 -21.63
CA TYR A 197 -6.73 -3.51 -21.61
C TYR A 197 -7.22 -3.76 -23.03
N THR A 198 -7.93 -4.86 -23.23
CA THR A 198 -8.54 -5.21 -24.53
C THR A 198 -9.51 -4.13 -25.01
N ASP A 199 -10.29 -3.58 -24.08
CA ASP A 199 -11.26 -2.52 -24.31
C ASP A 199 -11.67 -1.88 -22.97
N GLN A 200 -12.49 -0.82 -23.04
CA GLN A 200 -13.05 -0.16 -21.87
C GLN A 200 -13.85 -1.12 -20.98
N SER A 201 -14.61 -2.05 -21.54
CA SER A 201 -15.43 -2.99 -20.75
C SER A 201 -14.56 -3.95 -19.94
N HIS A 202 -13.44 -4.42 -20.50
CA HIS A 202 -12.43 -5.21 -19.81
C HIS A 202 -11.80 -4.41 -18.66
N MET A 203 -11.43 -3.15 -18.89
CA MET A 203 -10.92 -2.27 -17.83
C MET A 203 -11.92 -2.11 -16.69
N ILE A 204 -13.18 -1.80 -16.99
CA ILE A 204 -14.25 -1.63 -15.99
C ILE A 204 -14.44 -2.89 -15.16
N LYS A 205 -14.46 -4.07 -15.80
CA LYS A 205 -14.56 -5.36 -15.09
C LYS A 205 -13.36 -5.58 -14.17
N SER A 206 -12.14 -5.30 -14.64
CA SER A 206 -10.92 -5.43 -13.85
C SER A 206 -10.94 -4.53 -12.62
N ILE A 207 -11.33 -3.26 -12.78
CA ILE A 207 -11.47 -2.30 -11.67
C ILE A 207 -12.50 -2.82 -10.67
N LYS A 208 -13.67 -3.26 -11.13
CA LYS A 208 -14.72 -3.79 -10.25
C LYS A 208 -14.26 -5.01 -9.46
N THR A 209 -13.55 -5.93 -10.10
CA THR A 209 -13.03 -7.13 -9.45
C THR A 209 -12.01 -6.82 -8.37
N ILE A 210 -11.09 -5.87 -8.61
CA ILE A 210 -10.00 -5.55 -7.67
C ILE A 210 -10.46 -4.59 -6.58
N MET A 211 -11.14 -3.50 -6.97
CA MET A 211 -11.48 -2.39 -6.08
C MET A 211 -12.86 -2.54 -5.45
N GLY A 212 -13.65 -3.55 -5.85
CA GLY A 212 -15.04 -3.74 -5.41
C GLY A 212 -16.03 -2.72 -5.96
N HIS A 213 -15.58 -1.74 -6.75
CA HIS A 213 -16.37 -0.60 -7.21
C HIS A 213 -16.31 -0.39 -8.71
N LEU A 214 -17.39 0.20 -9.24
CA LEU A 214 -17.41 0.70 -10.61
C LEU A 214 -16.68 2.04 -10.70
N PRO A 215 -16.15 2.41 -11.89
CA PRO A 215 -15.49 3.71 -12.09
C PRO A 215 -16.32 4.93 -11.70
N SER A 216 -17.65 4.84 -11.80
CA SER A 216 -18.57 5.92 -11.40
C SER A 216 -18.53 6.23 -9.89
N ASN A 217 -18.00 5.31 -9.08
CA ASN A 217 -18.00 5.39 -7.62
C ASN A 217 -16.57 5.53 -7.06
N LEU A 218 -15.60 5.87 -7.91
CA LEU A 218 -14.19 5.93 -7.51
C LEU A 218 -13.90 7.02 -6.49
N GLU A 219 -14.80 7.99 -6.30
CA GLU A 219 -14.70 8.97 -5.20
C GLU A 219 -14.56 8.29 -3.83
N LEU A 220 -15.06 7.06 -3.66
CA LEU A 220 -14.93 6.24 -2.44
C LEU A 220 -13.55 5.57 -2.28
N VAL A 221 -12.69 5.63 -3.31
CA VAL A 221 -11.35 5.04 -3.30
C VAL A 221 -10.32 6.14 -3.04
N HIS A 222 -9.91 6.29 -1.78
CA HIS A 222 -9.09 7.41 -1.34
C HIS A 222 -7.56 7.14 -1.35
N LYS A 223 -7.13 5.89 -1.17
CA LYS A 223 -5.73 5.45 -1.27
C LYS A 223 -5.45 4.91 -2.69
N LEU A 224 -5.00 5.79 -3.58
CA LEU A 224 -4.61 5.46 -4.96
C LEU A 224 -3.24 6.01 -5.28
#